data_AF-A0A831X490-F1
#
_entry.id   AF-A0A831X490-F1
#
_cell.length_a   1.000
_cell.length_b   1.000
_cell.length_c   1.000
_cell.angle_alpha   90.00
_cell.angle_beta   90.00
_cell.angle_gamma   90.00
#
_symmetry.space_group_name_H-M   'P 1'
#
loop_
_entity.id
_entity.type
_entity.pdbx_description
1 polymer ?
#
loop_
_entity_poly.entity_id
_entity_poly.type
_entity_poly.pdbx_seq_one_letter_code
_entity_poly.pdbx_strand_id
1 'polypeptide(L)'
;MGKPNQKVTTSGVQNLRLPPVVMNLFFRKAESFLPKHEFLVFEPRGNQVVIGDGNGKQLDTMQITLPEKVWVKTDDYGDRLVITALLPREY
;
A
#
# COMPACT_ATOMS: atom_id res chain seq x y z
N MET A 1 13.41 16.79 -11.59
CA MET A 1 12.04 16.27 -11.76
C MET A 1 12.05 14.81 -11.33
N GLY A 2 11.19 14.40 -10.39
CA GLY A 2 11.10 13.00 -9.96
C GLY A 2 10.48 12.12 -11.05
N LYS A 3 10.74 10.81 -11.00
CA LYS A 3 10.09 9.82 -11.88
C LYS A 3 8.57 9.89 -11.70
N PRO A 4 7.77 9.73 -12.76
CA PRO A 4 6.32 9.63 -12.62
C PRO A 4 5.93 8.37 -11.83
N ASN A 5 4.90 8.49 -10.98
CA ASN A 5 4.33 7.37 -10.24
C ASN A 5 3.09 6.84 -10.98
N GLN A 6 3.13 5.57 -11.35
CA GLN A 6 1.96 4.83 -11.83
C GLN A 6 1.34 4.04 -10.68
N LYS A 7 0.03 4.15 -10.50
CA LYS A 7 -0.71 3.47 -9.41
C LYS A 7 -1.51 2.32 -9.99
N VAL A 8 -1.32 1.12 -9.43
CA VAL A 8 -1.93 -0.12 -9.91
C VAL A 8 -2.62 -0.82 -8.75
N THR A 9 -3.74 -1.49 -9.02
CA THR A 9 -4.48 -2.27 -8.03
C THR A 9 -4.83 -3.62 -8.63
N THR A 10 -4.47 -4.71 -7.95
CA THR A 10 -4.80 -6.07 -8.40
C THR A 10 -6.29 -6.35 -8.31
N SER A 11 -6.74 -7.41 -8.98
CA SER A 11 -8.14 -7.84 -8.93
C SER A 11 -8.58 -8.21 -7.51
N GLY A 12 -7.69 -8.82 -6.71
CA GLY A 12 -7.96 -9.12 -5.30
C GLY A 12 -8.32 -7.87 -4.50
N VAL A 13 -7.51 -6.82 -4.58
CA VAL A 13 -7.78 -5.56 -3.87
C VAL A 13 -9.01 -4.85 -4.44
N GLN A 14 -9.23 -4.87 -5.75
CA GLN A 14 -10.44 -4.31 -6.36
C GLN A 14 -11.72 -5.00 -5.82
N ASN A 15 -11.66 -6.32 -5.61
CA ASN A 15 -12.78 -7.10 -5.08
C ASN A 15 -13.12 -6.79 -3.62
N LEU A 16 -12.21 -6.15 -2.87
CA LEU A 16 -12.50 -5.63 -1.53
C LEU A 16 -13.46 -4.43 -1.54
N ARG A 17 -13.70 -3.83 -2.71
CA ARG A 17 -14.59 -2.67 -2.89
C ARG A 17 -14.26 -1.53 -1.92
N LEU A 18 -12.97 -1.32 -1.66
CA LEU A 18 -12.51 -0.25 -0.78
C LEU A 18 -12.93 1.11 -1.36
N PRO A 19 -13.37 2.06 -0.53
CA PRO A 19 -13.65 3.41 -0.99
C PRO A 19 -12.44 4.03 -1.71
N PRO A 20 -12.63 4.80 -2.80
CA PRO A 20 -11.51 5.44 -3.50
C PRO A 20 -10.61 6.29 -2.59
N VAL A 21 -11.17 6.88 -1.54
CA VAL A 21 -10.41 7.63 -0.53
C VAL A 21 -9.42 6.73 0.24
N VAL A 22 -9.80 5.49 0.55
CA VAL A 22 -8.92 4.51 1.23
C VAL A 22 -7.79 4.09 0.30
N MET A 23 -8.11 3.79 -0.96
CA MET A 23 -7.08 3.45 -1.96
C MET A 23 -6.08 4.60 -2.17
N ASN A 24 -6.59 5.83 -2.26
CA ASN A 24 -5.73 7.01 -2.36
C ASN A 24 -4.83 7.19 -1.13
N LEU A 25 -5.31 6.87 0.07
CA LEU A 25 -4.50 6.90 1.29
C LEU A 25 -3.36 5.88 1.24
N PHE A 26 -3.60 4.66 0.76
CA PHE A 26 -2.56 3.66 0.61
C PHE A 26 -1.42 4.14 -0.29
N PHE A 27 -1.76 4.67 -1.46
CA PHE A 27 -0.76 5.19 -2.40
C PHE A 27 -0.01 6.41 -1.84
N ARG A 28 -0.72 7.34 -1.18
CA ARG A 28 -0.07 8.49 -0.53
C ARG A 28 0.90 8.06 0.57
N LYS A 29 0.54 7.04 1.35
CA LYS A 29 1.43 6.49 2.38
C LYS A 29 2.66 5.87 1.74
N ALA A 30 2.50 5.04 0.72
CA ALA A 30 3.64 4.48 -0.04
C ALA A 30 4.56 5.58 -0.56
N GLU A 31 4.01 6.62 -1.21
CA GLU A 31 4.77 7.77 -1.70
C GLU A 31 5.54 8.50 -0.59
N SER A 32 4.96 8.64 0.60
CA SER A 32 5.60 9.33 1.74
C SER A 32 6.74 8.56 2.40
N PHE A 33 6.79 7.23 2.22
CA PHE A 33 7.85 6.39 2.78
C PHE A 33 9.00 6.14 1.80
N LEU A 34 8.86 6.53 0.53
CA LEU A 34 9.95 6.44 -0.44
C LEU A 34 11.05 7.48 -0.16
N PRO A 35 12.32 7.16 -0.49
CA PRO A 35 12.81 5.87 -0.99
C PRO A 35 13.16 4.87 0.13
N LYS A 36 12.82 5.16 1.40
CA LYS A 36 13.27 4.34 2.54
C LYS A 36 12.58 2.97 2.61
N HIS A 37 11.30 2.92 2.24
CA HIS A 37 10.53 1.69 2.22
C HIS A 37 9.80 1.56 0.88
N GLU A 38 10.19 0.56 0.10
CA GLU A 38 9.54 0.21 -1.16
C GLU A 38 8.35 -0.72 -0.96
N PHE A 39 8.22 -1.30 0.23
CA PHE A 39 7.16 -2.23 0.58
C PHE A 39 6.47 -1.82 1.88
N LEU A 40 5.14 -1.80 1.85
CA LEU A 40 4.30 -1.50 2.99
C LEU A 40 3.25 -2.59 3.20
N VAL A 41 3.01 -2.94 4.46
CA VAL A 41 1.97 -3.86 4.90
C VAL A 41 0.89 -3.08 5.64
N PHE A 42 -0.34 -3.14 5.18
CA PHE A 42 -1.53 -2.58 5.82
C PHE A 42 -2.28 -3.72 6.50
N GLU A 43 -2.04 -3.89 7.81
CA GLU A 43 -2.62 -4.96 8.61
C GLU A 43 -3.82 -4.44 9.42
N PRO A 44 -5.04 -4.95 9.19
CA PRO A 44 -6.20 -4.60 10.02
C PRO A 44 -6.01 -5.13 11.46
N ARG A 45 -6.26 -4.26 12.43
CA ARG A 45 -6.29 -4.56 13.87
C ARG A 45 -7.49 -3.87 14.51
N GLY A 46 -8.62 -4.59 14.53
CA GLY A 46 -9.88 -4.04 15.05
C GLY A 46 -10.40 -2.87 14.22
N ASN A 47 -10.47 -1.68 14.83
CA ASN A 47 -10.95 -0.45 14.20
C ASN A 47 -9.83 0.40 13.56
N GLN A 48 -8.61 -0.12 13.51
CA GLN A 48 -7.47 0.57 12.92
C GLN A 48 -6.69 -0.36 11.99
N VAL A 49 -5.80 0.24 11.20
CA VAL A 49 -4.82 -0.44 10.36
C VAL A 49 -3.43 -0.04 10.83
N VAL A 50 -2.59 -1.05 11.07
CA VAL A 50 -1.17 -0.86 11.33
C VAL A 50 -0.42 -0.92 10.01
N ILE A 51 0.43 0.08 9.76
CA ILE A 51 1.30 0.13 8.59
C ILE A 51 2.69 -0.36 9.02
N GLY A 52 3.22 -1.37 8.35
CA GLY A 52 4.57 -1.88 8.56
C GLY A 52 5.40 -1.93 7.29
N ASP A 53 6.70 -2.22 7.40
CA ASP A 53 7.65 -2.27 6.28
C ASP A 53 7.81 -3.66 5.63
N GLY A 54 7.02 -4.65 6.07
CA GLY A 54 7.16 -6.05 5.63
C GLY A 54 8.16 -6.88 6.44
N ASN A 55 9.07 -6.25 7.19
CA ASN A 55 10.06 -6.93 8.06
C ASN A 55 9.62 -6.98 9.54
N GLY A 56 8.34 -6.74 9.80
CA GLY A 56 7.77 -6.70 11.15
C GLY A 56 7.96 -5.39 11.89
N LYS A 57 8.60 -4.37 11.28
CA LYS A 57 8.69 -3.03 11.87
C LYS A 57 7.40 -2.27 11.59
N GLN A 58 6.77 -1.79 12.65
CA GLN A 58 5.66 -0.83 12.55
C GLN A 58 6.19 0.55 12.18
N LEU A 59 5.57 1.16 11.18
CA LEU A 59 5.91 2.48 10.67
C LEU A 59 4.88 3.54 11.07
N ASP A 60 3.59 3.19 11.04
CA ASP A 60 2.49 4.13 11.27
C ASP A 60 1.17 3.41 11.58
N THR A 61 0.10 4.17 11.89
CA THR A 61 -1.26 3.66 12.08
C THR A 61 -2.32 4.55 11.41
N MET A 62 -3.46 3.97 11.05
CA MET A 62 -4.60 4.67 10.46
C MET A 62 -5.91 4.23 11.10
N GLN A 63 -6.79 5.18 11.39
CA GLN A 63 -8.14 4.91 11.93
C GLN A 63 -9.11 4.58 10.79
N ILE A 64 -8.94 3.41 10.20
CA ILE A 64 -9.83 2.84 9.18
C ILE A 64 -10.02 1.34 9.45
N THR A 65 -11.10 0.78 8.93
CA THR A 65 -11.33 -0.67 8.94
C THR A 65 -11.00 -1.24 7.56
N LEU A 66 -10.26 -2.34 7.53
CA LEU A 66 -10.06 -3.14 6.31
C LEU A 66 -10.60 -4.54 6.52
N PRO A 67 -11.20 -5.14 5.47
CA PRO A 67 -11.71 -6.51 5.53
C PRO A 67 -10.57 -7.53 5.65
N GLU A 68 -9.40 -7.23 5.08
CA GLU A 68 -8.23 -8.09 5.12
C GLU A 68 -6.93 -7.29 4.94
N LYS A 69 -5.78 -7.98 5.08
CA LYS A 69 -4.44 -7.42 4.91
C LYS A 69 -4.21 -7.02 3.45
N VAL A 70 -3.67 -5.84 3.23
CA VAL A 70 -3.27 -5.33 1.91
C VAL A 70 -1.78 -5.00 1.92
N TRP A 71 -1.08 -5.34 0.85
CA TRP A 71 0.31 -4.97 0.62
C TRP A 71 0.38 -3.88 -0.44
N VAL A 72 1.33 -2.96 -0.28
CA VAL A 72 1.65 -1.97 -1.30
C VAL A 72 3.14 -2.03 -1.56
N LYS A 73 3.50 -2.36 -2.79
CA LYS A 73 4.89 -2.40 -3.24
C LYS A 73 5.16 -1.32 -4.28
N THR A 74 6.36 -0.81 -4.32
CA THR A 74 6.85 0.12 -5.32
C THR A 74 7.99 -0.54 -6.08
N ASP A 75 7.80 -0.72 -7.38
CA ASP A 75 8.82 -1.27 -8.28
C ASP A 75 9.40 -0.11 -9.12
N ASP A 76 10.72 -0.02 -9.23
CA ASP A 76 11.40 0.96 -10.09
C ASP A 76 11.71 0.36 -11.47
N TYR A 77 11.05 0.87 -12.50
CA TYR A 77 11.22 0.45 -13.90
C TYR A 77 12.23 1.32 -14.67
N GLY A 78 12.97 2.20 -13.98
CA GLY A 78 13.94 3.12 -14.58
C GLY A 78 13.29 4.42 -15.04
N ASP A 79 12.28 4.35 -15.91
CA ASP A 79 11.55 5.50 -16.45
C ASP A 79 10.39 5.98 -15.56
N ARG A 80 9.88 5.08 -14.70
CA ARG A 80 8.75 5.32 -13.79
C ARG A 80 8.85 4.47 -12.53
N LEU A 81 8.14 4.88 -11.48
CA LEU A 81 7.85 4.04 -10.34
C LEU A 81 6.45 3.46 -10.48
N VAL A 82 6.28 2.17 -10.24
CA VAL A 82 4.98 1.50 -10.25
C VAL A 82 4.62 1.11 -8.83
N ILE A 83 3.61 1.77 -8.26
CA ILE A 83 3.09 1.50 -6.92
C ILE A 83 1.86 0.59 -7.06
N THR A 84 2.00 -0.66 -6.64
CA THR A 84 0.98 -1.69 -6.76
C THR A 84 0.38 -2.02 -5.40
N ALA A 85 -0.93 -1.84 -5.26
CA ALA A 85 -1.70 -2.40 -4.14
C ALA A 85 -2.18 -3.81 -4.49
N LEU A 86 -1.88 -4.78 -3.64
CA LEU A 86 -2.19 -6.19 -3.84
C LEU A 86 -2.54 -6.91 -2.51
N LEU A 87 -3.16 -8.07 -2.60
CA LEU A 87 -3.35 -8.94 -1.44
C LEU A 87 -2.12 -9.83 -1.24
N PRO A 88 -1.82 -10.28 -0.01
CA PRO A 88 -0.67 -11.15 0.26
C PRO A 88 -0.64 -12.43 -0.59
N ARG A 89 -1.82 -12.95 -0.97
CA ARG A 89 -1.97 -14.15 -1.80
C ARG A 89 -1.70 -13.93 -3.29
N GLU A 90 -1.51 -12.68 -3.72
CA GLU A 90 -1.24 -12.29 -5.11
C GLU A 90 0.23 -11.90 -5.34
N TYR A 91 1.07 -11.99 -4.30
CA TYR A 91 2.51 -11.72 -4.36
C TYR A 91 3.32 -12.97 -4.66
#